data_AF-A0A1Q5PZF1-F1
#
_entry.id   AF-A0A1Q5PZF1-F1
#
_cell.length_a   1.000
_cell.length_b   1.000
_cell.length_c   1.000
_cell.angle_alpha   90.00
_cell.angle_beta   90.00
_cell.angle_gamma   90.00
#
_symmetry.space_group_name_H-M   'P 1'
#
loop_
_entity.id
_entity.type
_entity.pdbx_description
1 polymer ?
#
loop_
_entity_poly.entity_id
_entity_poly.type
_entity_poly.pdbx_seq_one_letter_code
_entity_poly.pdbx_strand_id
1 'polypeptide(L)'
;MGLHDFEVDMEALFTAATQCAEAVQAKVDYDVEDYLPSEDSVANDEVWQAIDEFQERWEQGVNNLVDDIEEVAGRLMGVLMSYADFNVRSREKMQPVTALAAQMDTAPLRQE
;
A
#
# COMPACT_ATOMS: atom_id res chain seq x y z
N MET A 1 27.94 -15.14 0.32
CA MET A 1 26.64 -14.47 0.46
C MET A 1 26.88 -13.02 0.14
N GLY A 2 26.46 -12.56 -1.05
CA GLY A 2 26.54 -11.14 -1.36
C GLY A 2 25.73 -10.36 -0.35
N LEU A 3 26.25 -9.23 0.14
CA LEU A 3 25.40 -8.25 0.79
C LEU A 3 24.32 -7.91 -0.23
N HIS A 4 23.10 -8.38 0.02
CA HIS A 4 21.96 -7.85 -0.68
C HIS A 4 21.75 -6.45 -0.12
N ASP A 5 22.31 -5.46 -0.83
CA ASP A 5 21.98 -4.06 -0.66
C ASP A 5 20.55 -3.87 -1.21
N PHE A 6 19.55 -4.33 -0.46
CA PHE A 6 18.15 -4.06 -0.77
C PHE A 6 17.82 -2.71 -0.13
N GLU A 7 18.04 -1.65 -0.89
CA GLU A 7 17.38 -0.38 -0.63
C GLU A 7 15.88 -0.59 -0.90
N VAL A 8 15.09 -0.58 0.17
CA VAL A 8 13.64 -0.56 0.03
C VAL A 8 13.21 0.85 -0.32
N ASP A 9 12.54 0.98 -1.45
CA ASP A 9 11.97 2.23 -1.90
C ASP A 9 10.76 2.58 -1.03
N MET A 10 11.04 3.38 -0.01
CA MET A 10 10.06 3.84 0.97
C MET A 10 9.02 4.76 0.33
N GLU A 11 9.40 5.52 -0.69
CA GLU A 11 8.47 6.39 -1.41
C GLU A 11 7.49 5.54 -2.23
N ALA A 12 7.99 4.54 -2.97
CA ALA A 12 7.14 3.62 -3.70
C ALA A 12 6.17 2.84 -2.80
N LEU A 13 6.61 2.40 -1.61
CA LEU A 13 5.73 1.74 -0.65
C LEU A 13 4.62 2.66 -0.13
N PHE A 14 4.98 3.91 0.21
CA PHE A 14 4.00 4.91 0.65
C PHE A 14 3.00 5.23 -0.47
N THR A 15 3.50 5.50 -1.69
CA THR A 15 2.66 5.76 -2.86
C THR A 15 1.71 4.61 -3.15
N ALA A 16 2.19 3.36 -3.11
CA ALA A 16 1.34 2.20 -3.33
C ALA A 16 0.24 2.07 -2.25
N ALA A 17 0.58 2.29 -0.98
CA ALA A 17 -0.41 2.29 0.10
C ALA A 17 -1.46 3.40 -0.06
N THR A 18 -1.05 4.60 -0.48
CA THR A 18 -1.96 5.71 -0.79
C THR A 18 -2.88 5.37 -1.96
N GLN A 19 -2.35 4.80 -3.04
CA GLN A 19 -3.15 4.41 -4.21
C GLN A 19 -4.17 3.32 -3.88
N CYS A 20 -3.84 2.38 -2.99
CA CYS A 20 -4.81 1.42 -2.47
C CYS A 20 -5.96 2.12 -1.73
N ALA A 21 -5.65 3.09 -0.86
CA ALA A 21 -6.68 3.86 -0.16
C ALA A 21 -7.54 4.71 -1.13
N GLU A 22 -6.95 5.28 -2.18
CA GLU A 22 -7.67 5.98 -3.24
C GLU A 22 -8.62 5.04 -4.01
N ALA A 23 -8.19 3.81 -4.29
CA ALA A 23 -9.03 2.81 -4.95
C ALA A 23 -10.24 2.41 -4.09
N VAL A 24 -10.06 2.31 -2.76
CA VAL A 24 -11.17 2.09 -1.81
C VAL A 24 -12.14 3.28 -1.83
N GLN A 25 -11.62 4.51 -1.81
CA GLN A 25 -12.46 5.71 -1.90
C GLN A 25 -13.25 5.76 -3.21
N ALA A 26 -12.67 5.30 -4.32
CA ALA A 26 -13.38 5.24 -5.60
C ALA A 26 -14.64 4.37 -5.56
N LYS A 27 -14.69 3.28 -4.79
CA LYS A 27 -15.93 2.51 -4.59
C LYS A 27 -17.01 3.32 -3.89
N VAL A 28 -16.61 4.14 -2.92
CA VAL A 28 -17.54 5.00 -2.15
C VAL A 28 -18.07 6.13 -3.03
N ASP A 29 -17.24 6.67 -3.90
CA ASP A 29 -17.60 7.78 -4.78
C ASP A 29 -18.42 7.35 -6.01
N TYR A 30 -18.26 6.09 -6.45
CA TYR A 30 -18.90 5.54 -7.63
C TYR A 30 -19.56 4.19 -7.30
N ASP A 31 -20.81 4.24 -6.84
CA ASP A 31 -21.57 3.03 -6.55
C ASP A 31 -22.21 2.48 -7.83
N VAL A 32 -22.37 1.16 -7.94
CA VAL A 32 -23.04 0.57 -9.10
C VAL A 32 -24.50 1.00 -9.18
N GLU A 33 -25.12 1.24 -8.03
CA GLU A 33 -26.50 1.70 -7.91
C GLU A 33 -26.73 3.04 -8.63
N ASP A 34 -25.69 3.88 -8.72
CA ASP A 34 -25.75 5.18 -9.42
C ASP A 34 -25.92 5.04 -10.95
N TYR A 35 -25.62 3.85 -11.50
CA TYR A 35 -25.62 3.58 -12.94
C TYR A 35 -26.74 2.64 -13.39
N LEU A 36 -27.51 2.07 -12.45
CA LEU A 36 -28.58 1.12 -12.76
C LEU A 36 -29.95 1.82 -12.84
N PRO A 37 -30.83 1.37 -13.76
CA PRO A 37 -32.20 1.88 -13.80
C PRO A 37 -33.00 1.38 -12.59
N SER A 38 -34.03 2.12 -12.18
CA SER A 38 -35.00 1.61 -11.20
C SER A 38 -35.93 0.56 -11.80
N GLU A 39 -36.52 -0.29 -10.97
CA GLU A 39 -37.55 -1.28 -11.35
C GLU A 39 -38.65 -0.67 -12.24
N ASP A 40 -39.20 0.47 -11.81
CA ASP A 40 -40.23 1.21 -12.54
C ASP A 40 -39.78 1.64 -13.95
N SER A 41 -38.49 1.94 -14.12
CA SER A 41 -37.91 2.35 -15.41
C SER A 41 -37.72 1.17 -16.36
N VAL A 42 -37.52 -0.04 -15.83
CA VAL A 42 -37.32 -1.26 -16.61
C VAL A 42 -38.66 -1.80 -17.11
N ALA A 43 -39.72 -1.70 -16.31
CA ALA A 43 -41.09 -2.11 -16.64
C ALA A 43 -41.21 -3.57 -17.19
N ASN A 44 -40.30 -4.44 -16.78
CA ASN A 44 -40.25 -5.85 -17.12
C ASN A 44 -39.59 -6.65 -15.98
N ASP A 45 -40.35 -7.55 -15.36
CA ASP A 45 -39.93 -8.29 -14.15
C ASP A 45 -38.71 -9.19 -14.38
N GLU A 46 -38.62 -9.86 -15.54
CA GLU A 46 -37.51 -10.78 -15.85
C GLU A 46 -36.21 -10.00 -16.08
N VAL A 47 -36.29 -8.85 -16.76
CA VAL A 47 -35.14 -7.96 -16.96
C VAL A 47 -34.74 -7.29 -15.65
N TRP A 48 -35.71 -6.87 -14.83
CA TRP A 48 -35.44 -6.28 -13.52
C TRP A 48 -34.72 -7.29 -12.62
N GLN A 49 -35.21 -8.54 -12.55
CA GLN A 49 -34.57 -9.59 -11.77
C GLN A 49 -33.12 -9.82 -12.19
N ALA A 50 -32.81 -9.76 -13.49
CA ALA A 50 -31.43 -9.90 -13.97
C ALA A 50 -30.54 -8.70 -13.59
N ILE A 51 -31.09 -7.49 -13.53
CA ILE A 51 -30.38 -6.28 -13.10
C ILE A 51 -30.11 -6.32 -11.59
N ASP A 52 -31.11 -6.70 -10.81
CA ASP A 52 -31.02 -6.87 -9.36
C ASP A 52 -29.96 -7.91 -8.98
N GLU A 53 -29.99 -9.10 -9.62
CA GLU A 53 -28.97 -10.13 -9.41
C GLU A 53 -27.56 -9.67 -9.82
N PHE A 54 -27.45 -8.85 -10.89
CA PHE A 54 -26.18 -8.25 -11.28
C PHE A 54 -25.67 -7.28 -10.20
N GLN A 55 -26.53 -6.40 -9.69
CA GLN A 55 -26.20 -5.45 -8.63
C GLN A 55 -25.70 -6.16 -7.38
N GLU A 56 -26.44 -7.16 -6.89
CA GLU A 56 -26.06 -7.92 -5.69
C GLU A 56 -24.69 -8.58 -5.84
N ARG A 57 -24.44 -9.24 -6.99
CA ARG A 57 -23.16 -9.91 -7.25
C ARG A 57 -22.02 -8.93 -7.45
N TRP A 58 -22.30 -7.79 -8.08
CA TRP A 58 -21.33 -6.71 -8.23
C TRP A 58 -20.92 -6.17 -6.86
N GLU A 59 -21.89 -5.79 -6.02
CA GLU A 59 -21.63 -5.29 -4.67
C GLU A 59 -20.86 -6.31 -3.84
N GLN A 60 -21.26 -7.58 -3.87
CA GLN A 60 -20.51 -8.62 -3.16
C GLN A 60 -19.06 -8.73 -3.67
N GLY A 61 -18.85 -8.73 -4.99
CA GLY A 61 -17.53 -8.84 -5.59
C GLY A 61 -16.63 -7.64 -5.28
N VAL A 62 -17.17 -6.44 -5.42
CA VAL A 62 -16.42 -5.20 -5.18
C VAL A 62 -16.13 -5.00 -3.69
N ASN A 63 -17.07 -5.30 -2.79
CA ASN A 63 -16.81 -5.19 -1.36
C ASN A 63 -15.71 -6.17 -0.89
N ASN A 64 -15.71 -7.41 -1.39
CA ASN A 64 -14.60 -8.34 -1.11
C ASN A 64 -13.26 -7.82 -1.63
N LEU A 65 -13.24 -7.21 -2.83
CA LEU A 65 -12.03 -6.62 -3.39
C LEU A 65 -11.55 -5.41 -2.57
N VAL A 66 -12.48 -4.59 -2.06
CA VAL A 66 -12.18 -3.46 -1.18
C VAL A 66 -11.51 -3.96 0.10
N ASP A 67 -12.06 -4.98 0.75
CA ASP A 67 -11.47 -5.59 1.96
C ASP A 67 -10.03 -6.07 1.69
N ASP A 68 -9.80 -6.73 0.55
CA ASP A 68 -8.47 -7.19 0.14
C ASP A 68 -7.50 -6.02 -0.07
N ILE A 69 -7.94 -4.95 -0.74
CA ILE A 69 -7.13 -3.75 -1.01
C ILE A 69 -6.81 -2.99 0.28
N GLU A 70 -7.74 -2.90 1.22
CA GLU A 70 -7.49 -2.32 2.54
C GLU A 70 -6.41 -3.12 3.29
N GLU A 71 -6.48 -4.46 3.24
CA GLU A 71 -5.45 -5.30 3.84
C GLU A 71 -4.08 -5.08 3.17
N VAL A 72 -4.04 -5.00 1.84
CA VAL A 72 -2.81 -4.70 1.08
C VAL A 72 -2.23 -3.35 1.51
N ALA A 73 -3.05 -2.30 1.60
CA ALA A 73 -2.62 -0.98 2.05
C ALA A 73 -2.01 -1.03 3.46
N GLY A 74 -2.69 -1.71 4.39
CA GLY A 74 -2.22 -1.89 5.76
C GLY A 74 -0.88 -2.63 5.83
N ARG A 75 -0.71 -3.68 5.02
CA ARG A 75 0.55 -4.44 4.93
C ARG A 75 1.69 -3.60 4.36
N LEU A 76 1.45 -2.82 3.31
CA LEU A 76 2.45 -1.92 2.72
C LEU A 76 2.93 -0.88 3.75
N MET A 77 2.00 -0.27 4.49
CA MET A 77 2.33 0.65 5.58
C MET A 77 3.09 -0.04 6.72
N GLY A 78 2.73 -1.28 7.05
CA GLY A 78 3.47 -2.08 8.04
C GLY A 78 4.93 -2.31 7.64
N VAL A 79 5.18 -2.65 6.37
CA VAL A 79 6.54 -2.82 5.83
C VAL A 79 7.31 -1.50 5.88
N LEU A 80 6.69 -0.40 5.43
CA LEU A 80 7.27 0.94 5.49
C LEU A 80 7.72 1.28 6.92
N MET A 81 6.82 1.14 7.90
CA MET A 81 7.14 1.45 9.30
C MET A 81 8.25 0.56 9.87
N SER A 82 8.29 -0.72 9.48
CA SER A 82 9.34 -1.65 9.90
C SER A 82 10.72 -1.23 9.37
N TYR A 83 10.81 -0.80 8.10
CA TYR A 83 12.06 -0.30 7.53
C TYR A 83 12.47 1.05 8.14
N ALA A 84 11.51 1.94 8.42
CA ALA A 84 11.78 3.19 9.09
C ALA A 84 12.39 2.97 10.49
N ASP A 85 11.81 2.08 11.30
CA ASP A 85 12.34 1.71 12.62
C ASP A 85 13.73 1.04 12.50
N PHE A 86 13.91 0.14 11.54
CA PHE A 86 15.22 -0.47 11.28
C PHE A 86 16.30 0.58 10.96
N ASN A 87 16.00 1.56 10.12
CA ASN A 87 16.93 2.63 9.75
C ASN A 87 17.30 3.52 10.94
N VAL A 88 16.33 3.85 11.80
CA VAL A 88 16.58 4.61 13.05
C VAL A 88 17.52 3.83 13.96
N ARG A 89 17.18 2.58 14.28
CA ARG A 89 17.98 1.73 15.17
C ARG A 89 19.38 1.46 14.64
N SER A 90 19.50 1.28 13.32
CA SER A 90 20.80 1.07 12.67
C SER A 90 21.67 2.31 12.79
N ARG A 91 21.09 3.50 12.59
CA ARG A 91 21.80 4.79 12.78
C ARG A 91 22.25 4.97 14.23
N GLU A 92 21.38 4.70 15.20
CA GLU A 92 21.72 4.78 16.63
C GLU A 92 22.86 3.82 17.00
N LYS A 93 22.82 2.57 16.51
CA LYS A 93 23.89 1.59 16.74
C LYS A 93 25.21 1.97 16.05
N MET A 94 25.14 2.60 14.88
CA MET A 94 26.34 2.98 14.12
C MET A 94 26.98 4.27 14.64
N GLN A 95 26.21 5.14 15.30
CA GLN A 95 26.68 6.42 15.86
C GLN A 95 27.97 6.31 16.69
N PRO A 96 28.14 5.37 17.66
CA PRO A 96 29.39 5.25 18.40
C PRO A 96 30.56 4.82 17.51
N VAL A 97 30.33 3.92 16.54
CA VAL A 97 31.38 3.47 15.60
C VAL A 97 31.83 4.63 14.72
N THR A 98 30.89 5.40 14.18
CA THR A 98 31.19 6.60 13.39
C THR A 98 31.95 7.64 14.22
N ALA A 99 31.56 7.84 15.49
CA ALA A 99 32.23 8.77 16.39
C ALA A 99 33.65 8.34 16.74
N LEU A 100 33.91 7.04 16.93
CA LEU A 100 35.27 6.50 17.12
C LEU A 100 36.09 6.62 15.83
N ALA A 101 35.53 6.22 14.68
CA ALA A 101 36.20 6.27 13.40
C ALA A 101 36.65 7.71 13.03
N ALA A 102 35.82 8.71 13.34
CA ALA A 102 36.17 10.12 13.14
C ALA A 102 37.37 10.60 13.98
N GLN A 103 37.70 9.92 15.07
CA GLN A 103 38.83 10.22 15.94
C GLN A 103 40.10 9.45 15.56
N MET A 104 40.02 8.49 14.64
CA MET A 104 41.16 7.69 14.23
C MET A 104 42.05 8.45 13.24
N ASP A 105 43.36 8.46 13.48
CA ASP A 105 44.34 9.00 12.54
C ASP A 105 44.50 8.06 11.33
N THR A 106 44.13 8.56 10.16
CA THR A 106 44.21 7.84 8.88
C THR A 106 45.49 8.15 8.10
N ALA A 107 46.39 9.00 8.64
CA ALA A 107 47.66 9.34 8.01
C ALA A 107 48.54 8.13 7.61
N PRO A 108 48.63 7.02 8.37
CA PRO A 108 49.44 5.87 7.96
C PRO A 108 48.83 5.03 6.83
N LEU A 109 47.56 5.24 6.45
CA LEU A 109 46.88 4.49 5.38
C LEU A 109 46.89 5.20 4.01
N ARG A 110 47.42 6.43 3.94
CA ARG A 110 47.48 7.27 2.72
C ARG A 110 48.86 7.29 2.06
N GLN A 111 49.62 6.19 2.11
CA GLN A 111 50.89 6.11 1.37
C GLN A 111 50.64 5.51 -0.02
N GLU A 112 50.95 6.31 -1.05
CA GLU A 112 51.07 5.93 -2.47
C GLU A 112 52.16 4.88 -2.70
#